data_AF-A0A243W753-F1
#
_entry.id   AF-A0A243W753-F1
#
_cell.length_a   1.000
_cell.length_b   1.000
_cell.length_c   1.000
_cell.angle_alpha   90.00
_cell.angle_beta   90.00
_cell.angle_gamma   90.00
#
_symmetry.space_group_name_H-M   'P 1'
#
loop_
_entity.id
_entity.type
_entity.pdbx_description
1 polymer ?
#
loop_
_entity_poly.entity_id
_entity_poly.type
_entity_poly.pdbx_seq_one_letter_code
_entity_poly.pdbx_strand_id
1 'polypeptide(L)'
;MDPVVFFKLVLVGYLENITNDRRLLEHCAMRLDLLYFLGYELDEALPWHSTVSRTRQLYPATVFEQLFDRVFGLCVQQGLVAGL
;
A
#
# COMPACT_ATOMS: atom_id res chain seq x y z
N MET A 1 1.48 8.97 -8.85
CA MET A 1 1.04 8.75 -7.46
C MET A 1 2.22 9.05 -6.57
N ASP A 2 2.00 9.68 -5.42
CA ASP A 2 3.06 9.86 -4.43
C ASP A 2 3.65 8.49 -4.02
N PRO A 3 4.99 8.30 -4.01
CA PRO A 3 5.59 7.03 -3.66
C PRO A 3 5.25 6.54 -2.25
N VAL A 4 5.07 7.42 -1.27
CA VAL A 4 4.70 7.04 0.10
C VAL A 4 3.30 6.44 0.12
N VAL A 5 2.33 7.09 -0.53
CA VAL A 5 0.96 6.56 -0.67
C VAL A 5 0.97 5.20 -1.37
N PHE A 6 1.77 5.07 -2.44
CA PHE A 6 1.89 3.80 -3.17
C PHE A 6 2.43 2.67 -2.27
N PHE A 7 3.53 2.90 -1.56
CA PHE A 7 4.09 1.86 -0.67
C PHE A 7 3.19 1.55 0.53
N LYS A 8 2.45 2.53 1.05
CA LYS A 8 1.41 2.28 2.06
C LYS A 8 0.29 1.37 1.51
N LEU A 9 -0.20 1.62 0.30
CA LEU A 9 -1.19 0.74 -0.36
C LEU A 9 -0.65 -0.68 -0.54
N VAL A 10 0.60 -0.83 -1.01
CA VAL A 10 1.23 -2.15 -1.16
C VAL A 10 1.35 -2.86 0.19
N LEU A 11 1.73 -2.16 1.26
CA LEU A 11 1.81 -2.73 2.60
C LEU A 11 0.45 -3.22 3.10
N VAL A 12 -0.62 -2.45 2.90
CA VAL A 12 -1.99 -2.86 3.22
C VAL A 12 -2.37 -4.11 2.42
N GLY A 13 -2.13 -4.12 1.11
CA GLY A 13 -2.40 -5.28 0.27
C GLY A 13 -1.65 -6.53 0.72
N TYR A 14 -0.40 -6.39 1.14
CA TYR A 14 0.39 -7.50 1.67
C TYR A 14 -0.15 -8.02 3.00
N LEU A 15 -0.37 -7.14 3.98
CA LEU A 15 -0.83 -7.49 5.32
C LEU A 15 -2.24 -8.09 5.33
N GLU A 16 -3.10 -7.63 4.43
CA GLU A 16 -4.49 -8.09 4.34
C GLU A 16 -4.70 -9.17 3.26
N ASN A 17 -3.61 -9.64 2.65
CA ASN A 17 -3.62 -10.67 1.61
C ASN A 17 -4.54 -10.31 0.41
N ILE A 18 -4.47 -9.06 -0.05
CA ILE A 18 -5.18 -8.51 -1.22
C ILE A 18 -4.18 -8.19 -2.33
N THR A 19 -4.22 -8.97 -3.41
CA THR A 19 -3.30 -8.83 -4.55
C THR A 19 -3.88 -8.09 -5.74
N ASN A 20 -5.20 -7.89 -5.78
CA ASN A 20 -5.89 -7.20 -6.87
C ASN A 20 -6.03 -5.71 -6.56
N ASP A 21 -5.42 -4.84 -7.38
CA ASP A 21 -5.39 -3.39 -7.15
C ASP A 21 -6.79 -2.75 -7.07
N ARG A 22 -7.77 -3.25 -7.86
CA ARG A 22 -9.15 -2.75 -7.80
C ARG A 22 -9.80 -3.10 -6.46
N ARG A 23 -9.69 -4.37 -6.05
CA ARG A 23 -10.21 -4.83 -4.76
C ARG A 23 -9.52 -4.12 -3.59
N LEU A 24 -8.22 -3.86 -3.68
CA LEU A 24 -7.46 -3.14 -2.66
C LEU A 24 -8.01 -1.72 -2.46
N LEU A 25 -8.26 -0.99 -3.54
CA LEU A 25 -8.79 0.37 -3.44
C LEU A 25 -10.24 0.40 -2.95
N GLU A 26 -11.08 -0.54 -3.42
CA GLU A 26 -12.44 -0.72 -2.91
C GLU A 26 -12.42 -1.02 -1.40
N HIS A 27 -11.49 -1.85 -0.95
CA HIS A 27 -11.30 -2.18 0.46
C HIS A 27 -10.82 -0.99 1.30
N CYS A 28 -9.84 -0.23 0.81
CA CYS A 28 -9.36 0.98 1.48
C CYS A 28 -10.44 2.07 1.56
N ALA A 29 -11.24 2.24 0.50
CA ALA A 29 -12.30 3.26 0.44
C ALA A 29 -13.39 3.05 1.52
N MET A 30 -13.58 1.82 1.97
CA MET A 30 -14.60 1.46 2.98
C MET A 30 -14.08 1.52 4.42
N ARG A 31 -12.79 1.81 4.62
CA ARG A 31 -12.11 1.69 5.91
C ARG A 31 -11.45 2.99 6.33
N LEU A 32 -12.05 3.65 7.32
CA LEU A 32 -11.61 4.94 7.83
C LEU A 32 -10.17 4.91 8.36
N ASP A 33 -9.79 3.81 8.98
CA ASP A 33 -8.45 3.58 9.50
C ASP A 33 -7.41 3.45 8.38
N LEU A 34 -7.79 2.83 7.25
CA LEU A 34 -6.94 2.76 6.07
C LEU A 34 -6.86 4.10 5.34
N LEU A 35 -7.95 4.85 5.22
CA LEU A 35 -7.93 6.21 4.67
C LEU A 35 -7.00 7.12 5.50
N TYR A 36 -7.15 7.10 6.82
CA TYR A 36 -6.25 7.84 7.73
C TYR A 36 -4.79 7.40 7.57
N PHE A 37 -4.52 6.09 7.50
CA PHE A 37 -3.18 5.59 7.27
C PHE A 37 -2.59 6.06 5.94
N LEU A 38 -3.40 6.07 4.87
CA LEU A 38 -3.02 6.54 3.54
C LEU A 38 -2.86 8.06 3.46
N GLY A 39 -3.46 8.80 4.40
CA GLY A 39 -3.48 10.27 4.42
C GLY A 39 -4.57 10.88 3.55
N TYR A 40 -5.70 10.16 3.39
CA TYR A 40 -6.88 10.61 2.65
C TYR A 40 -8.00 11.00 3.60
N GLU A 41 -8.72 12.06 3.24
CA GLU A 41 -9.97 12.44 3.90
C GLU A 41 -11.15 11.58 3.42
N LEU A 42 -12.25 11.60 4.16
CA LEU A 42 -13.46 10.83 3.88
C LEU A 42 -14.09 11.12 2.51
N ASP A 43 -14.02 12.37 2.07
CA ASP A 43 -14.56 12.87 0.81
C ASP A 43 -13.51 12.96 -0.30
N GLU A 44 -12.27 12.55 -0.03
CA GLU A 44 -11.20 12.54 -1.00
C GLU A 44 -11.21 11.23 -1.81
N ALA A 45 -11.17 11.36 -3.13
CA ALA A 45 -11.16 10.20 -4.01
C ALA A 45 -9.79 9.51 -4.00
N LEU A 46 -9.78 8.20 -3.68
CA LEU A 46 -8.61 7.35 -3.90
C LEU A 46 -8.24 7.28 -5.39
N PRO A 47 -6.95 7.03 -5.70
CA PRO A 47 -6.49 6.90 -7.08
C PRO A 47 -7.15 5.71 -7.79
N TRP A 48 -7.23 5.76 -9.11
CA TRP A 48 -7.72 4.63 -9.90
C TRP A 48 -6.79 3.42 -9.78
N HIS A 49 -7.34 2.21 -9.83
CA HIS A 49 -6.55 0.96 -9.80
C HIS A 49 -5.48 0.91 -10.88
N SER A 50 -5.77 1.46 -12.07
CA SER A 50 -4.81 1.57 -13.16
C SER A 50 -3.62 2.48 -12.82
N THR A 51 -3.80 3.48 -11.96
CA THR A 51 -2.70 4.31 -11.44
C THR A 51 -1.79 3.50 -10.54
N VAL A 52 -2.32 2.62 -9.69
CA VAL A 52 -1.53 1.71 -8.85
C VAL A 52 -0.71 0.76 -9.71
N SER A 53 -1.35 0.08 -10.67
CA SER A 53 -0.67 -0.87 -11.56
C SER A 53 0.43 -0.20 -12.39
N ARG A 54 0.16 0.99 -12.96
CA ARG A 54 1.16 1.76 -13.71
C ARG A 54 2.31 2.22 -12.82
N THR A 55 2.02 2.70 -11.61
CA THR A 55 3.07 3.15 -10.67
C THR A 55 4.01 1.99 -10.31
N ARG A 56 3.47 0.79 -10.10
CA ARG A 56 4.27 -0.42 -9.87
C ARG A 56 5.23 -0.73 -11.02
N GLN A 57 4.78 -0.54 -12.26
CA GLN A 57 5.58 -0.78 -13.47
C GLN A 57 6.69 0.25 -13.71
N LEU A 58 6.70 1.38 -13.00
CA LEU A 58 7.78 2.36 -13.08
C LEU A 58 9.09 1.87 -12.43
N TYR A 59 9.00 0.85 -11.57
CA TYR A 59 10.14 0.30 -10.86
C TYR A 59 10.56 -1.04 -11.47
N PRO A 60 11.88 -1.27 -11.70
CA PRO A 60 12.37 -2.62 -11.93
C PRO A 60 11.94 -3.53 -10.76
N ALA A 61 11.52 -4.76 -11.05
CA ALA A 61 10.99 -5.68 -10.05
C ALA A 61 11.94 -5.86 -8.85
N THR A 62 13.24 -6.01 -9.12
CA THR A 62 14.27 -6.16 -8.08
C THR A 62 14.38 -4.95 -7.16
N VAL A 63 14.24 -3.73 -7.71
CA VAL A 63 14.28 -2.49 -6.93
C VAL A 63 13.02 -2.35 -6.08
N PHE A 64 11.87 -2.71 -6.64
CA PHE A 64 10.60 -2.72 -5.92
C PHE A 64 10.64 -3.68 -4.73
N GLU A 65 11.07 -4.92 -4.96
CA GLU A 65 11.19 -5.96 -3.92
C GLU A 65 12.13 -5.53 -2.80
N GLN A 66 13.34 -5.06 -3.13
CA GLN A 66 14.30 -4.58 -2.12
C GLN A 66 13.74 -3.43 -1.28
N LEU A 67 13.05 -2.48 -1.91
CA LEU A 67 12.47 -1.36 -1.20
C LEU A 67 11.30 -1.81 -0.32
N PHE A 68 10.45 -2.70 -0.83
CA PHE A 68 9.35 -3.29 -0.06
C PHE A 68 9.87 -4.05 1.16
N ASP A 69 10.84 -4.94 0.98
CA ASP A 69 11.45 -5.72 2.06
C ASP A 69 12.11 -4.81 3.11
N ARG A 70 12.72 -3.70 2.66
CA ARG A 70 13.30 -2.71 3.58
C ARG A 70 12.22 -2.03 4.41
N VAL A 71 11.13 -1.58 3.80
CA VAL A 71 10.00 -0.93 4.49
C VAL A 71 9.33 -1.91 5.46
N PHE A 72 9.03 -3.11 5.00
CA PHE A 72 8.41 -4.14 5.82
C PHE A 72 9.32 -4.57 6.98
N GLY A 73 10.61 -4.76 6.74
CA GLY A 73 11.60 -5.08 7.77
C GLY A 73 11.71 -3.99 8.84
N LEU A 74 11.55 -2.71 8.48
CA LEU A 74 11.46 -1.63 9.47
C LEU A 74 10.19 -1.75 10.32
N CYS A 75 9.03 -2.07 9.73
CA CYS A 75 7.80 -2.29 10.49
C CYS A 75 7.96 -3.43 11.51
N VAL A 76 8.61 -4.53 11.12
CA VAL A 76 8.93 -5.66 12.02
C VAL A 76 9.86 -5.22 13.14
N GLN A 77 10.95 -4.52 12.82
CA GLN A 77 11.91 -4.03 13.84
C GLN A 77 11.28 -3.08 14.86
N GLN A 78 10.26 -2.33 14.46
CA GLN A 78 9.51 -1.43 15.33
C GLN A 78 8.37 -2.12 16.08
N GLY A 79 8.18 -3.44 15.91
CA GLY A 79 7.11 -4.20 16.55
C GLY A 79 5.70 -3.84 16.03
N LEU A 80 5.61 -3.22 14.86
CA LEU A 80 4.33 -2.82 14.24
C LEU A 80 3.62 -3.98 13.53
N VAL A 81 4.34 -5.09 13.32
CA VAL A 81 3.81 -6.33 12.77
C VAL A 81 3.99 -7.41 13.84
N ALA A 82 2.89 -7.97 14.33
CA ALA A 82 2.90 -9.03 15.33
C ALA A 82 2.48 -10.36 14.67
N GLY A 83 3.19 -11.45 14.99
CA GLY A 83 2.80 -12.80 14.57
C GLY A 83 3.59 -13.44 13.43
N LEU A 84 4.83 -13.00 13.18
CA LEU A 84 5.83 -13.81 12.46
C LEU A 84 6.66 -14.65 13.44
#